data_AF-A0A6I6G299-F1
#
_entry.id   AF-A0A6I6G299-F1
#
_cell.length_a   1.000
_cell.length_b   1.000
_cell.length_c   1.000
_cell.angle_alpha   90.00
_cell.angle_beta   90.00
_cell.angle_gamma   90.00
#
_symmetry.space_group_name_H-M   'P 1'
#
loop_
_entity.id
_entity.type
_entity.pdbx_description
1 polymer ?
#
loop_
_entity_poly.entity_id
_entity_poly.type
_entity_poly.pdbx_seq_one_letter_code
_entity_poly.pdbx_strand_id
1 'polypeptide(L)'
;MKNANDELRAYTCTENYYRHPISRLLYTDGVCAMAEKFQAYWLIDLVFSHQLTASVKKEGFQKWLLQRLTGHRFVAVADDGNGKEIARQEIQFSDFAADQCTPVPH
;
A
#
# COMPACT_ATOMS: atom_id res chain seq x y z
N MET A 1 19.33 0.87 1.48
CA MET A 1 17.87 1.11 1.47
C MET A 1 17.23 -0.06 2.19
N LYS A 2 16.44 0.19 3.24
CA LYS A 2 15.70 -0.87 3.94
C LYS A 2 14.36 -1.10 3.24
N ASN A 3 14.18 -2.27 2.63
CA ASN A 3 12.90 -2.65 2.04
C ASN A 3 12.05 -3.38 3.10
N ALA A 4 10.85 -2.86 3.38
CA ALA A 4 9.90 -3.52 4.28
C ALA A 4 9.56 -4.94 3.82
N ASN A 5 9.64 -5.20 2.51
CA ASN A 5 9.32 -6.50 1.93
C ASN A 5 10.33 -7.59 2.30
N ASP A 6 11.59 -7.24 2.61
CA ASP A 6 12.61 -8.20 3.06
C ASP A 6 12.22 -8.83 4.40
N GLU A 7 11.54 -8.06 5.25
CA GLU A 7 11.03 -8.50 6.54
C GLU A 7 9.62 -9.12 6.48
N LEU A 8 8.98 -9.04 5.31
CA LEU A 8 7.66 -9.61 5.02
C LEU A 8 7.75 -10.81 4.06
N ARG A 9 8.96 -11.31 3.75
CA ARG A 9 9.20 -12.46 2.86
C ARG A 9 8.48 -13.75 3.26
N ALA A 10 8.02 -13.87 4.50
CA ALA A 10 7.21 -15.00 4.96
C ALA A 10 5.74 -14.92 4.48
N TYR A 11 5.27 -13.76 4.00
CA TYR A 11 3.89 -13.51 3.60
C TYR A 11 3.73 -13.46 2.07
N THR A 12 4.41 -14.35 1.35
CA THR A 12 4.36 -14.42 -0.13
C THR A 12 3.07 -15.05 -0.67
N CYS A 13 2.28 -15.69 0.18
CA CYS A 13 0.92 -16.15 -0.12
C CYS A 13 -0.07 -15.42 0.80
N THR A 14 -1.18 -14.96 0.22
CA THR A 14 -2.32 -14.46 1.00
C THR A 14 -3.26 -15.64 1.25
N GLU A 15 -3.47 -15.97 2.51
CA GLU A 15 -4.43 -17.01 2.91
C GLU A 15 -5.71 -16.39 3.45
N ASN A 16 -5.61 -15.18 4.01
CA ASN A 16 -6.73 -14.43 4.57
C ASN A 16 -6.90 -13.07 3.91
N TYR A 17 -8.17 -12.72 3.69
CA TYR A 17 -8.59 -11.40 3.26
C TYR A 17 -9.22 -10.66 4.44
N TYR A 18 -8.69 -9.50 4.74
CA TYR A 18 -9.21 -8.62 5.77
C TYR A 18 -10.11 -7.58 5.12
N ARG A 19 -11.28 -7.37 5.71
CA ARG A 19 -12.21 -6.35 5.25
C ARG A 19 -11.96 -5.06 6.00
N HIS A 20 -11.78 -3.98 5.25
CA HIS A 20 -11.73 -2.65 5.84
C HIS A 20 -13.07 -2.33 6.54
N PRO A 21 -13.08 -1.85 7.80
CA PRO A 21 -14.31 -1.70 8.58
C PRO A 21 -15.38 -0.79 7.94
N ILE A 22 -14.93 0.20 7.16
CA ILE A 22 -15.78 1.24 6.57
C ILE A 22 -16.07 0.97 5.08
N SER A 23 -15.32 0.08 4.43
CA SER A 23 -15.40 -0.09 2.97
C SER A 23 -15.54 -1.56 2.57
N ARG A 24 -15.88 -1.80 1.30
CA ARG A 24 -15.86 -3.15 0.72
C ARG A 24 -14.46 -3.59 0.28
N LEU A 25 -13.43 -2.77 0.55
CA LEU A 25 -12.05 -3.09 0.21
C LEU A 25 -11.60 -4.31 1.02
N LEU A 26 -11.00 -5.27 0.31
CA LEU A 26 -10.27 -6.37 0.91
C LEU A 26 -8.78 -6.03 0.83
N TYR A 27 -8.04 -6.43 1.86
CA TYR A 27 -6.59 -6.34 1.85
C TYR A 27 -6.01 -7.64 2.38
N THR A 28 -4.77 -7.91 2.00
CA THR A 28 -4.10 -9.19 2.21
C THR A 28 -3.37 -9.26 3.55
N ASP A 29 -3.01 -10.47 3.99
CA ASP A 29 -2.14 -10.71 5.15
C ASP A 29 -0.87 -9.85 5.12
N GLY A 30 -0.24 -9.69 3.94
CA GLY A 30 0.95 -8.86 3.79
C GLY A 30 0.72 -7.38 4.08
N VAL A 31 -0.45 -6.84 3.70
CA VAL A 31 -0.85 -5.46 4.01
C VAL A 31 -1.16 -5.31 5.50
N CYS A 32 -1.86 -6.29 6.10
CA CYS A 32 -2.17 -6.27 7.53
C CYS A 32 -0.90 -6.36 8.38
N ALA A 33 -0.02 -7.31 8.09
CA ALA A 33 1.26 -7.48 8.77
C ALA A 33 2.16 -6.26 8.63
N MET A 34 2.14 -5.58 7.48
CA MET A 34 2.86 -4.32 7.29
C MET A 34 2.27 -3.19 8.13
N ALA A 35 0.95 -3.03 8.16
CA ALA A 35 0.30 -2.01 8.96
C ALA A 35 0.53 -2.23 10.46
N GLU A 36 0.47 -3.47 10.94
CA GLU A 36 0.77 -3.82 12.32
C GLU A 36 2.24 -3.58 12.67
N LYS A 37 3.16 -4.05 11.83
CA LYS A 37 4.60 -4.01 12.11
C LYS A 37 5.19 -2.61 12.01
N PHE A 38 4.71 -1.80 11.06
CA PHE A 38 5.21 -0.45 10.82
C PHE A 38 4.25 0.64 11.35
N GLN A 39 3.18 0.25 12.07
CA GLN A 39 2.12 1.14 12.55
C GLN A 39 1.54 2.03 11.43
N ALA A 40 1.47 1.47 10.22
CA ALA A 40 1.20 2.18 8.98
C ALA A 40 -0.26 2.04 8.51
N TYR A 41 -1.21 2.02 9.45
CA TYR A 41 -2.65 1.93 9.13
C TYR A 41 -3.12 3.06 8.20
N TRP A 42 -2.51 4.24 8.32
CA TRP A 42 -2.75 5.38 7.43
C TRP A 42 -2.52 5.06 5.95
N LEU A 43 -1.68 4.06 5.62
CA LEU A 43 -1.45 3.64 4.24
C LEU A 43 -2.65 2.86 3.70
N ILE A 44 -3.35 2.10 4.54
CA ILE A 44 -4.62 1.45 4.18
C ILE A 44 -5.68 2.52 3.93
N ASP A 45 -5.77 3.54 4.78
CA ASP A 45 -6.67 4.67 4.60
C ASP A 45 -6.34 5.45 3.31
N LEU A 46 -5.05 5.62 2.99
CA LEU A 46 -4.59 6.25 1.75
C LEU A 46 -5.09 5.47 0.53
N VAL A 47 -4.83 4.17 0.47
CA VAL A 47 -5.31 3.31 -0.62
C VAL A 47 -6.84 3.39 -0.73
N PHE A 48 -7.54 3.35 0.40
CA PHE A 48 -9.00 3.50 0.44
C PHE A 48 -9.47 4.85 -0.13
N SER A 49 -8.84 5.96 0.23
CA SER A 49 -9.22 7.29 -0.26
C SER A 49 -9.16 7.36 -1.79
N HIS A 50 -8.20 6.68 -2.41
CA HIS A 50 -8.08 6.59 -3.86
C HIS A 50 -9.13 5.71 -4.52
N GLN A 51 -9.67 4.68 -3.82
CA GLN A 51 -10.79 3.88 -4.35
C GLN A 51 -12.11 4.66 -4.48
N LEU A 52 -12.20 5.85 -3.88
CA LEU A 52 -13.33 6.75 -4.12
C LEU A 52 -13.25 7.39 -5.52
N THR A 53 -12.06 7.42 -6.12
CA THR A 53 -11.84 7.93 -7.47
C THR A 53 -12.24 6.86 -8.49
N ALA A 54 -13.18 7.20 -9.37
CA ALA A 54 -13.75 6.26 -10.33
C ALA A 54 -12.74 5.67 -11.31
N SER A 55 -11.64 6.37 -11.63
CA SER A 55 -10.56 5.85 -12.48
C SER A 55 -9.78 4.73 -11.79
N VAL A 56 -9.49 4.89 -10.49
CA VAL A 56 -8.80 3.89 -9.68
C VAL A 56 -9.71 2.69 -9.46
N LYS A 57 -10.96 2.91 -9.03
CA LYS A 57 -11.93 1.85 -8.74
C LYS A 57 -12.26 0.94 -9.93
N LYS A 58 -12.08 1.42 -11.16
CA LYS A 58 -12.33 0.63 -12.38
C LYS A 58 -11.26 -0.43 -12.63
N GLU A 59 -10.07 -0.26 -12.08
CA GLU A 59 -8.97 -1.20 -12.24
C GLU A 59 -9.16 -2.36 -11.26
N GLY A 60 -9.39 -3.56 -11.81
CA GLY A 60 -9.72 -4.77 -11.04
C GLY A 60 -8.55 -5.35 -10.25
N PHE A 61 -7.32 -4.89 -10.53
CA PHE A 61 -6.13 -5.20 -9.77
C PHE A 61 -5.27 -3.95 -9.65
N GLN A 62 -4.73 -3.71 -8.46
CA GLN A 62 -3.87 -2.56 -8.21
C GLN A 62 -2.71 -2.99 -7.34
N LYS A 63 -1.54 -2.47 -7.65
CA LYS A 63 -0.34 -2.64 -6.86
C LYS A 63 0.11 -1.26 -6.42
N TRP A 64 0.37 -1.12 -5.13
CA TRP A 64 0.78 0.15 -4.54
C TRP A 64 2.25 0.05 -4.12
N LEU A 65 3.02 1.09 -4.43
CA LEU A 65 4.41 1.24 -4.04
C LEU A 65 4.53 2.49 -3.18
N LEU A 66 4.91 2.33 -1.92
CA LEU A 66 5.34 3.40 -1.04
C LEU A 66 6.86 3.48 -1.06
N GLN A 67 7.41 4.64 -1.41
CA GLN A 67 8.85 4.86 -1.50
C GLN A 67 9.26 6.17 -0.81
N ARG A 68 10.31 6.12 0.01
CA ARG A 68 10.92 7.30 0.62
C ARG A 68 11.68 8.09 -0.45
N LEU A 69 11.37 9.37 -0.56
CA LEU A 69 12.09 10.31 -1.43
C LEU A 69 13.31 10.87 -0.69
N THR A 70 13.10 11.49 0.47
CA THR A 70 14.17 12.10 1.28
C THR A 70 13.66 12.40 2.68
N GLY A 71 14.47 12.13 3.71
CA GLY A 71 14.09 12.36 5.11
C GLY A 71 12.76 11.68 5.42
N HIS A 72 11.74 12.47 5.76
CA HIS A 72 10.39 12.00 6.07
C HIS A 72 9.40 12.10 4.89
N ARG A 73 9.87 12.43 3.69
CA ARG A 73 9.02 12.53 2.49
C ARG A 73 8.92 11.20 1.78
N PHE A 74 7.71 10.85 1.37
CA PHE A 74 7.42 9.63 0.63
C PHE A 74 6.57 9.92 -0.59
N VAL A 75 6.51 8.96 -1.50
CA VAL A 75 5.55 8.90 -2.59
C VAL A 75 4.86 7.54 -2.57
N ALA A 76 3.54 7.56 -2.67
CA ALA A 76 2.72 6.38 -2.91
C ALA A 76 2.31 6.39 -4.38
N VAL A 77 2.60 5.31 -5.11
CA VAL A 77 2.26 5.15 -6.54
C VAL A 77 1.44 3.89 -6.70
N ALA A 78 0.30 3.99 -7.39
CA ALA A 78 -0.52 2.85 -7.76
C ALA A 78 -0.30 2.49 -9.23
N ASP A 79 -0.06 1.22 -9.52
CA ASP A 79 0.00 0.66 -10.87
C ASP A 79 -1.02 -0.47 -11.07
N ASP A 80 -1.43 -0.71 -12.32
CA ASP A 80 -2.39 -1.75 -12.69
C ASP A 80 -1.81 -3.18 -12.71
N GLY A 81 -0.56 -3.36 -12.27
CA GLY A 81 0.19 -4.61 -12.36
C GLY A 81 0.86 -4.83 -13.71
N ASN A 82 0.53 -4.04 -14.74
CA ASN A 82 1.12 -4.06 -16.07
C ASN A 82 2.03 -2.84 -16.33
N GLY A 83 2.33 -2.07 -15.27
CA GLY A 83 3.24 -0.92 -15.33
C GLY A 83 2.57 0.40 -15.73
N LYS A 84 1.25 0.46 -15.83
CA LYS A 84 0.53 1.72 -16.03
C LYS A 84 0.24 2.37 -14.69
N GLU A 85 0.78 3.57 -14.47
CA GLU A 85 0.48 4.39 -13.28
C GLU A 85 -1.00 4.83 -13.31
N ILE A 86 -1.74 4.50 -12.26
CA ILE A 86 -3.16 4.85 -12.09
C ILE A 86 -3.31 6.03 -11.13
N ALA A 87 -2.47 6.08 -10.09
CA ALA A 87 -2.49 7.14 -9.09
C ALA A 87 -1.11 7.42 -8.52
N ARG A 88 -0.91 8.65 -8.06
CA ARG A 88 0.29 9.10 -7.38
C ARG A 88 -0.08 10.07 -6.27
N GLN A 89 0.51 9.88 -5.10
CA GLN A 89 0.35 10.78 -3.98
C GLN A 89 1.69 11.02 -3.30
N GLU A 90 2.09 12.29 -3.23
CA GLU A 90 3.23 12.71 -2.43
C GLU A 90 2.81 12.88 -0.97
N ILE A 91 3.63 12.34 -0.08
CA ILE A 91 3.45 12.38 1.36
C ILE A 91 4.55 13.29 1.90
N GLN A 92 4.16 14.47 2.39
CA GLN A 92 5.10 15.49 2.84
C GLN A 92 5.84 15.09 4.12
N PHE A 93 5.23 14.24 4.95
CA PHE A 93 5.82 13.73 6.17
C PHE A 93 5.24 12.37 6.54
N SER A 94 6.10 11.41 6.84
CA SER A 94 5.78 10.15 7.51
C SER A 94 6.97 9.68 8.35
N ASP A 95 6.66 9.09 9.49
CA ASP A 95 7.57 8.42 10.40
C ASP A 95 7.78 6.93 10.06
N PHE A 96 7.22 6.46 8.94
CA PHE A 96 7.39 5.09 8.45
C PHE A 96 8.87 4.70 8.45
N ALA A 97 9.21 3.58 9.10
CA ALA A 97 10.61 3.26 9.41
C ALA A 97 11.41 2.70 8.21
N ALA A 98 10.74 2.15 7.19
CA ALA A 98 11.38 1.57 6.01
C ALA A 98 11.49 2.58 4.85
N ASP A 99 12.36 2.32 3.88
CA ASP A 99 12.57 3.19 2.71
C ASP A 99 11.67 2.83 1.53
N GLN A 100 11.19 1.59 1.48
CA GLN A 100 10.32 1.10 0.41
C GLN A 100 9.37 0.02 0.94
N CYS A 101 8.13 0.00 0.44
CA CYS A 101 7.15 -1.04 0.68
C CYS A 101 6.21 -1.17 -0.52
N THR A 102 5.82 -2.38 -0.89
CA THR A 102 4.90 -2.63 -2.02
C THR A 102 3.64 -3.36 -1.57
N PRO A 103 2.65 -2.67 -0.98
CA PRO A 103 1.36 -3.29 -0.68
C PRO A 103 0.56 -3.65 -1.93
N VAL A 104 0.03 -4.87 -1.99
CA VAL A 104 -0.89 -5.31 -3.05
C VAL A 104 -2.30 -5.44 -2.46
N PRO A 105 -3.22 -4.50 -2.74
CA PRO A 105 -4.65 -4.69 -2.46
C PRO A 105 -5.29 -5.68 -3.44
N HIS A 106 -6.33 -6.40 -2.99
CA HIS A 106 -7.14 -7.32 -3.78
C HIS A 106 -8.61 -6.93 -3.78
#